data_AF-A0A496NFY6-F1
#
_entry.id   AF-A0A496NFY6-F1
#
_cell.length_a   1.000
_cell.length_b   1.000
_cell.length_c   1.000
_cell.angle_alpha   90.00
_cell.angle_beta   90.00
_cell.angle_gamma   90.00
#
_symmetry.space_group_name_H-M   'P 1'
#
loop_
_entity.id
_entity.type
_entity.pdbx_description
1 polymer ?
#
loop_
_entity_poly.entity_id
_entity_poly.type
_entity_poly.pdbx_seq_one_letter_code
_entity_poly.pdbx_strand_id
1 'polypeptide(L)'
;MQNITVKANNATQTVNQVQVVTRSGQPAVIKANGNMHYEFVKDATGRAPDHIITKRAGKDLHVSFEELGQETDLIIEDFYNYPDSALIGQAESGAYHYYVPDTGEASDYVTRLANGEIEGQALGGNTMISPWWVTAGTVGSVAAPAASLGSTLPWLLGGLGAVGAVAASQHKNKGPDKPSVNISITSIAGDDIVQSAEKGTDVPVTGVVSGDFTAGNIVTLSINNKTFTTPVDAQGRYSLNVPAADLVADTDKKIEATINATSPKGGSSASTQHGYQVEADPQAPSVQLEITHIAGDDIVQNSE
;
A
#
# COMPACT_ATOMS: atom_id res chain seq x y z
N MET A 1 -36.09 -13.83 -2.01
CA MET A 1 -35.53 -14.60 -3.14
C MET A 1 -35.32 -13.62 -4.27
N GLN A 2 -34.08 -13.47 -4.70
CA GLN A 2 -33.65 -12.63 -5.81
C GLN A 2 -33.00 -13.55 -6.84
N ASN A 3 -33.05 -13.16 -8.12
CA ASN A 3 -32.30 -13.84 -9.17
C ASN A 3 -31.07 -13.00 -9.50
N ILE A 4 -29.91 -13.63 -9.38
CA ILE A 4 -28.61 -13.04 -9.70
C ILE A 4 -28.01 -13.83 -10.86
N THR A 5 -27.73 -13.12 -11.95
CA THR A 5 -26.86 -13.61 -13.01
C THR A 5 -25.40 -13.43 -12.61
N VAL A 6 -24.63 -14.50 -12.64
CA VAL A 6 -23.17 -14.49 -12.44
C VAL A 6 -22.49 -14.74 -13.78
N LYS A 7 -21.69 -13.78 -14.27
CA LYS A 7 -20.91 -13.94 -15.50
C LYS A 7 -19.43 -14.07 -15.18
N ALA A 8 -18.80 -15.12 -15.68
CA ALA A 8 -17.35 -15.30 -15.62
C ALA A 8 -16.73 -14.73 -16.89
N ASN A 9 -15.90 -13.70 -16.72
CA ASN A 9 -15.25 -12.95 -17.79
C ASN A 9 -13.75 -13.17 -17.75
N ASN A 10 -13.13 -13.47 -18.89
CA ASN A 10 -11.68 -13.37 -19.04
C ASN A 10 -11.32 -11.96 -19.55
N ALA A 11 -10.09 -11.75 -20.00
CA ALA A 11 -9.63 -10.45 -20.50
C ALA A 11 -10.37 -9.93 -21.75
N THR A 12 -11.09 -10.78 -22.49
CA THR A 12 -11.64 -10.45 -23.82
C THR A 12 -13.13 -10.74 -23.99
N GLN A 13 -13.73 -11.63 -23.19
CA GLN A 13 -15.14 -12.01 -23.31
C GLN A 13 -15.71 -12.67 -22.05
N THR A 14 -17.04 -12.77 -21.98
CA THR A 14 -17.73 -13.69 -21.08
C THR A 14 -17.55 -15.13 -21.58
N VAL A 15 -17.02 -15.99 -20.72
CA VAL A 15 -16.74 -17.39 -21.03
C VAL A 15 -17.74 -18.35 -20.41
N ASN A 16 -18.44 -17.93 -19.35
CA ASN A 16 -19.48 -18.71 -18.70
C ASN A 16 -20.50 -17.80 -17.99
N GLN A 17 -21.73 -18.26 -17.84
CA GLN A 17 -22.78 -17.58 -17.11
C GLN A 17 -23.68 -18.58 -16.37
N VAL A 18 -24.01 -18.27 -15.11
CA VAL A 18 -24.88 -19.08 -14.25
C VAL A 18 -25.95 -18.20 -13.62
N GLN A 19 -27.15 -18.77 -13.46
CA GLN A 19 -28.24 -18.17 -12.71
C GLN A 19 -28.23 -18.66 -11.26
N VAL A 20 -28.36 -17.73 -10.32
CA VAL A 20 -28.37 -17.98 -8.88
C VAL A 20 -29.68 -17.48 -8.29
N VAL A 21 -30.38 -18.35 -7.57
CA VAL A 21 -31.62 -18.01 -6.86
C VAL A 21 -31.33 -17.95 -5.38
N THR A 22 -31.52 -16.79 -4.76
CA THR A 22 -31.21 -16.61 -3.32
C THR A 22 -32.22 -17.29 -2.41
N ARG A 23 -31.75 -17.77 -1.24
CA ARG A 23 -32.58 -18.49 -0.25
C ARG A 23 -33.26 -19.75 -0.79
N SER A 24 -32.63 -20.41 -1.75
CA SER A 24 -33.14 -21.64 -2.36
C SER A 24 -32.87 -22.89 -1.50
N GLY A 25 -32.00 -22.78 -0.49
CA GLY A 25 -31.46 -23.91 0.26
C GLY A 25 -30.45 -24.77 -0.52
N GLN A 26 -30.12 -24.43 -1.77
CA GLN A 26 -29.11 -25.10 -2.58
C GLN A 26 -28.20 -24.09 -3.30
N PRO A 27 -26.92 -23.96 -2.90
CA PRO A 27 -26.02 -23.03 -3.56
C PRO A 27 -25.76 -23.43 -5.01
N ALA A 28 -25.73 -22.44 -5.89
CA ALA A 28 -25.18 -22.61 -7.23
C ALA A 28 -23.67 -22.84 -7.13
N VAL A 29 -23.09 -23.66 -8.02
CA VAL A 29 -21.66 -23.99 -8.00
C VAL A 29 -21.03 -23.66 -9.36
N ILE A 30 -19.92 -22.94 -9.33
CA ILE A 30 -19.12 -22.58 -10.49
C ILE A 30 -17.68 -23.03 -10.25
N LYS A 31 -17.04 -23.59 -11.27
CA LYS A 31 -15.61 -23.93 -11.25
C LYS A 31 -14.78 -22.78 -11.80
N ALA A 32 -13.82 -22.26 -11.02
CA ALA A 32 -12.85 -21.31 -11.55
C ALA A 32 -11.90 -22.01 -12.53
N ASN A 33 -11.57 -21.32 -13.63
CA ASN A 33 -10.67 -21.83 -14.66
C ASN A 33 -9.76 -20.72 -15.20
N GLY A 34 -8.71 -20.40 -14.45
CA GLY A 34 -7.81 -19.29 -14.75
C GLY A 34 -8.21 -18.00 -14.03
N ASN A 35 -7.44 -16.95 -14.29
CA ASN A 35 -7.71 -15.61 -13.77
C ASN A 35 -8.95 -15.03 -14.46
N MET A 36 -10.09 -15.01 -13.75
CA MET A 36 -11.37 -14.53 -14.25
C MET A 36 -11.98 -13.48 -13.33
N HIS A 37 -12.74 -12.56 -13.92
CA HIS A 37 -13.57 -11.64 -13.18
C HIS A 37 -15.03 -12.10 -13.18
N TYR A 38 -15.63 -12.20 -12.01
CA TYR A 38 -17.00 -12.66 -11.80
C TYR A 38 -17.93 -11.47 -11.59
N GLU A 39 -18.72 -11.16 -12.60
CA GLU A 39 -19.70 -10.07 -12.60
C GLU A 39 -21.02 -10.54 -12.00
N PHE A 40 -21.49 -9.84 -10.98
CA PHE A 40 -22.81 -10.07 -10.40
C PHE A 40 -23.82 -9.07 -10.92
N VAL A 41 -24.94 -9.57 -11.43
CA VAL A 41 -26.02 -8.76 -11.99
C VAL A 41 -27.34 -9.21 -11.39
N LYS A 42 -28.00 -8.32 -10.67
CA LYS A 42 -29.36 -8.51 -10.19
C LYS A 42 -30.33 -8.36 -11.36
N ASP A 43 -31.03 -9.44 -11.70
CA ASP A 43 -31.89 -9.49 -12.89
C ASP A 43 -32.98 -8.41 -12.88
N ALA A 44 -33.48 -8.05 -11.70
CA ALA A 44 -34.53 -7.05 -11.54
C ALA A 44 -34.08 -5.63 -11.91
N THR A 45 -32.81 -5.30 -11.74
CA THR A 45 -32.28 -3.93 -11.95
C THR A 45 -31.29 -3.86 -13.11
N GLY A 46 -30.72 -4.98 -13.54
CA GLY A 46 -29.58 -5.02 -14.45
C GLY A 46 -28.31 -4.43 -13.84
N ARG A 47 -28.27 -4.24 -12.52
CA ARG A 47 -27.14 -3.65 -11.77
C ARG A 47 -26.56 -4.65 -10.79
N ALA A 48 -25.39 -4.34 -10.26
CA ALA A 48 -24.78 -5.11 -9.20
C ALA A 48 -25.68 -5.14 -7.95
N PRO A 49 -25.72 -6.25 -7.18
CA PRO A 49 -26.16 -6.23 -5.79
C PRO A 49 -25.38 -5.20 -4.97
N ASP A 50 -26.06 -4.43 -4.14
CA ASP A 50 -25.42 -3.36 -3.35
C ASP A 50 -24.47 -3.90 -2.28
N HIS A 51 -24.82 -5.06 -1.71
CA HIS A 51 -24.09 -5.74 -0.64
C HIS A 51 -24.10 -7.25 -0.86
N ILE A 52 -22.98 -7.90 -0.55
CA ILE A 52 -22.84 -9.36 -0.50
C ILE A 52 -22.02 -9.75 0.73
N ILE A 53 -22.11 -11.01 1.16
CA ILE A 53 -21.25 -11.56 2.21
C ILE A 53 -20.42 -12.68 1.61
N THR A 54 -19.12 -12.65 1.82
CA THR A 54 -18.17 -13.64 1.33
C THR A 54 -17.57 -14.44 2.48
N LYS A 55 -17.23 -15.70 2.20
CA LYS A 55 -16.50 -16.56 3.11
C LYS A 55 -15.50 -17.41 2.36
N ARG A 56 -14.26 -17.49 2.86
CA ARG A 56 -13.28 -18.44 2.35
C ARG A 56 -13.48 -19.82 2.95
N ALA A 57 -13.60 -20.84 2.10
CA ALA A 57 -13.64 -22.25 2.49
C ALA A 57 -12.51 -23.01 1.78
N GLY A 58 -11.34 -23.03 2.39
CA GLY A 58 -10.11 -23.59 1.83
C GLY A 58 -9.69 -22.84 0.57
N LYS A 59 -9.83 -23.49 -0.58
CA LYS A 59 -9.52 -22.95 -1.90
C LYS A 59 -10.74 -22.35 -2.61
N ASP A 60 -11.93 -22.55 -2.04
CA ASP A 60 -13.21 -22.16 -2.63
C ASP A 60 -13.72 -20.88 -1.95
N LEU A 61 -14.50 -20.10 -2.69
CA LEU A 61 -15.15 -18.88 -2.23
C LEU A 61 -16.66 -19.10 -2.15
N HIS A 62 -17.24 -18.84 -0.98
CA HIS A 62 -18.67 -18.87 -0.76
C HIS A 62 -19.22 -17.44 -0.74
N VAL A 63 -20.35 -17.23 -1.39
CA VAL A 63 -21.00 -15.91 -1.52
C VAL A 63 -22.48 -16.03 -1.11
N SER A 64 -22.94 -15.08 -0.31
CA SER A 64 -24.33 -14.84 0.02
C SER A 64 -24.73 -13.48 -0.54
N PHE A 65 -25.88 -13.39 -1.20
CA PHE A 65 -26.44 -12.12 -1.72
C PHE A 65 -27.47 -11.51 -0.77
N GLU A 66 -27.49 -11.99 0.48
CA GLU A 66 -28.45 -11.61 1.51
C GLU A 66 -27.74 -10.79 2.59
N GLU A 67 -28.38 -9.71 3.06
CA GLU A 67 -27.80 -8.74 4.02
C GLU A 67 -27.30 -9.39 5.33
N LEU A 68 -27.88 -10.53 5.72
CA LEU A 68 -27.54 -11.22 6.97
C LEU A 68 -26.65 -12.46 6.76
N GLY A 69 -26.32 -12.82 5.51
CA GLY A 69 -25.37 -13.90 5.21
C GLY A 69 -25.76 -15.28 5.71
N GLN A 70 -27.05 -15.52 5.96
CA GLN A 70 -27.54 -16.72 6.63
C GLN A 70 -27.38 -17.99 5.79
N GLU A 71 -27.37 -17.87 4.47
CA GLU A 71 -27.22 -18.98 3.53
C GLU A 71 -26.18 -18.65 2.46
N THR A 72 -25.38 -19.65 2.07
CA THR A 72 -24.53 -19.54 0.86
C THR A 72 -25.42 -19.74 -0.36
N ASP A 73 -25.43 -18.75 -1.24
CA ASP A 73 -26.20 -18.79 -2.49
C ASP A 73 -25.33 -19.24 -3.67
N LEU A 74 -24.02 -18.96 -3.62
CA LEU A 74 -23.05 -19.28 -4.67
C LEU A 74 -21.73 -19.82 -4.08
N ILE A 75 -21.17 -20.84 -4.70
CA ILE A 75 -19.82 -21.35 -4.46
C ILE A 75 -19.01 -21.22 -5.75
N ILE A 76 -17.86 -20.55 -5.67
CA ILE A 76 -16.85 -20.52 -6.72
C ILE A 76 -15.69 -21.41 -6.28
N GLU A 77 -15.65 -22.62 -6.81
CA GLU A 77 -14.58 -23.58 -6.51
C GLU A 77 -13.24 -23.10 -7.10
N ASP A 78 -12.15 -23.37 -6.37
CA ASP A 78 -10.77 -23.01 -6.75
C ASP A 78 -10.51 -21.51 -6.93
N PHE A 79 -11.42 -20.64 -6.49
CA PHE A 79 -11.28 -19.20 -6.61
C PHE A 79 -9.90 -18.70 -6.13
N TYR A 80 -9.43 -19.18 -4.98
CA TYR A 80 -8.18 -18.74 -4.38
C TYR A 80 -6.92 -19.33 -5.03
N ASN A 81 -7.05 -20.22 -6.01
CA ASN A 81 -5.90 -20.70 -6.80
C ASN A 81 -5.49 -19.70 -7.89
N TYR A 82 -6.33 -18.71 -8.18
CA TYR A 82 -6.16 -17.76 -9.28
C TYR A 82 -6.07 -16.34 -8.72
N PRO A 83 -4.85 -15.84 -8.41
CA PRO A 83 -4.64 -14.63 -7.61
C PRO A 83 -5.18 -13.34 -8.26
N ASP A 84 -5.36 -13.32 -9.58
CA ASP A 84 -5.91 -12.17 -10.30
C ASP A 84 -7.43 -12.27 -10.52
N SER A 85 -8.08 -13.28 -9.96
CA SER A 85 -9.55 -13.37 -9.99
C SER A 85 -10.18 -12.33 -9.08
N ALA A 86 -11.32 -11.78 -9.49
CA ALA A 86 -12.02 -10.78 -8.68
C ALA A 86 -13.54 -10.87 -8.83
N LEU A 87 -14.26 -10.31 -7.87
CA LEU A 87 -15.70 -10.08 -7.96
C LEU A 87 -15.95 -8.65 -8.38
N ILE A 88 -16.89 -8.43 -9.29
CA ILE A 88 -17.17 -7.12 -9.86
C ILE A 88 -18.66 -6.90 -10.06
N GLY A 89 -19.06 -5.65 -10.27
CA GLY A 89 -20.43 -5.31 -10.64
C GLY A 89 -20.53 -3.94 -11.31
N GLN A 90 -21.62 -3.73 -12.04
CA GLN A 90 -21.94 -2.43 -12.62
C GLN A 90 -22.83 -1.62 -11.66
N ALA A 91 -22.35 -0.45 -11.27
CA ALA A 91 -23.11 0.51 -10.46
C ALA A 91 -24.24 1.17 -11.28
N GLU A 92 -25.14 1.89 -10.60
CA GLU A 92 -26.21 2.66 -11.25
C GLU A 92 -25.69 3.67 -12.28
N SER A 93 -24.48 4.20 -12.05
CA SER A 93 -23.77 5.11 -12.95
C SER A 93 -23.36 4.48 -14.30
N GLY A 94 -23.49 3.16 -14.45
CA GLY A 94 -22.99 2.42 -15.61
C GLY A 94 -21.52 2.02 -15.50
N ALA A 95 -20.82 2.50 -14.47
CA ALA A 95 -19.43 2.20 -14.26
C ALA A 95 -19.24 0.86 -13.54
N TYR A 96 -18.14 0.16 -13.84
CA TYR A 96 -17.82 -1.11 -13.21
C TYR A 96 -16.89 -0.90 -12.02
N HIS A 97 -17.10 -1.69 -10.99
CA HIS A 97 -16.36 -1.62 -9.73
C HIS A 97 -16.08 -3.03 -9.21
N TYR A 98 -15.08 -3.15 -8.34
CA TYR A 98 -14.83 -4.38 -7.60
C TYR A 98 -15.76 -4.44 -6.40
N TYR A 99 -16.07 -5.66 -5.94
CA TYR A 99 -16.54 -5.83 -4.57
C TYR A 99 -15.34 -5.81 -3.63
N VAL A 100 -15.45 -5.02 -2.57
CA VAL A 100 -14.43 -4.84 -1.53
C VAL A 100 -15.09 -4.99 -0.16
N PRO A 101 -14.35 -5.40 0.89
CA PRO A 101 -14.91 -5.54 2.23
C PRO A 101 -15.47 -4.23 2.76
N ASP A 102 -16.51 -4.32 3.60
CA ASP A 102 -17.23 -3.17 4.19
C ASP A 102 -16.34 -2.29 5.08
N THR A 103 -15.15 -2.77 5.45
CA THR A 103 -14.09 -1.98 6.08
C THR A 103 -13.63 -0.81 5.20
N GLY A 104 -13.93 -0.84 3.89
CA GLY A 104 -13.65 0.24 2.95
C GLY A 104 -12.22 0.26 2.42
N GLU A 105 -11.42 -0.74 2.77
CA GLU A 105 -10.02 -0.89 2.34
C GLU A 105 -9.96 -1.48 0.93
N ALA A 106 -9.66 -0.65 -0.08
CA ALA A 106 -9.50 -1.10 -1.47
C ALA A 106 -8.33 -2.08 -1.69
N SER A 107 -7.48 -2.27 -0.67
CA SER A 107 -6.37 -3.22 -0.67
C SER A 107 -6.79 -4.64 -0.27
N ASP A 108 -8.00 -4.80 0.25
CA ASP A 108 -8.55 -6.08 0.67
C ASP A 108 -9.47 -6.58 -0.44
N TYR A 109 -8.92 -7.36 -1.35
CA TYR A 109 -9.74 -8.07 -2.32
C TYR A 109 -10.26 -9.34 -1.66
N VAL A 110 -11.40 -9.84 -2.14
CA VAL A 110 -11.94 -11.15 -1.70
C VAL A 110 -10.89 -12.27 -1.72
N THR A 111 -9.84 -12.14 -2.54
CA THR A 111 -8.68 -13.05 -2.64
C THR A 111 -7.79 -13.12 -1.39
N ARG A 112 -7.91 -12.20 -0.43
CA ARG A 112 -7.03 -12.13 0.75
C ARG A 112 -7.63 -12.68 2.04
N LEU A 113 -8.92 -13.03 2.04
CA LEU A 113 -9.59 -13.63 3.19
C LEU A 113 -8.80 -14.81 3.75
N ALA A 114 -8.65 -14.86 5.07
CA ALA A 114 -8.16 -16.02 5.79
C ALA A 114 -9.18 -17.16 5.71
N ASN A 115 -8.73 -18.40 5.84
CA ASN A 115 -9.64 -19.54 5.75
C ASN A 115 -10.68 -19.51 6.88
N GLY A 116 -11.96 -19.62 6.53
CA GLY A 116 -13.09 -19.57 7.46
C GLY A 116 -13.60 -18.16 7.80
N GLU A 117 -12.87 -17.11 7.40
CA GLU A 117 -13.25 -15.70 7.60
C GLU A 117 -14.50 -15.34 6.79
N ILE A 118 -15.37 -14.52 7.38
CA ILE A 118 -16.62 -14.05 6.79
C ILE A 118 -16.57 -12.53 6.78
N GLU A 119 -16.77 -11.93 5.62
CA GLU A 119 -16.72 -10.47 5.45
C GLU A 119 -17.90 -9.97 4.64
N GLY A 120 -18.51 -8.87 5.11
CA GLY A 120 -19.44 -8.08 4.30
C GLY A 120 -18.67 -7.35 3.20
N GLN A 121 -19.24 -7.27 2.00
CA GLN A 121 -18.64 -6.61 0.86
C GLN A 121 -19.64 -5.65 0.21
N ALA A 122 -19.13 -4.49 -0.16
CA ALA A 122 -19.87 -3.49 -0.92
C ALA A 122 -19.23 -3.28 -2.29
N LEU A 123 -20.04 -2.83 -3.24
CA LEU A 123 -19.52 -2.38 -4.53
C LEU A 123 -18.73 -1.08 -4.33
N GLY A 124 -17.43 -1.09 -4.66
CA GLY A 124 -16.56 0.04 -4.32
C GLY A 124 -15.19 0.05 -5.00
N GLY A 125 -14.33 0.96 -4.55
CA GLY A 125 -13.00 1.17 -5.10
C GLY A 125 -12.98 1.94 -6.42
N ASN A 126 -11.83 1.91 -7.12
CA ASN A 126 -11.64 2.67 -8.36
C ASN A 126 -12.64 2.21 -9.42
N THR A 127 -13.28 3.18 -10.07
CA THR A 127 -14.07 2.92 -11.27
C THR A 127 -13.18 2.28 -12.33
N MET A 128 -13.60 1.12 -12.82
CA MET A 128 -13.06 0.57 -14.04
C MET A 128 -13.65 1.36 -15.20
N ILE A 129 -12.78 2.08 -15.92
CA ILE A 129 -13.12 2.58 -17.26
C ILE A 129 -13.48 1.33 -18.05
N SER A 130 -14.76 1.21 -18.45
CA SER A 130 -15.42 0.07 -19.10
C SER A 130 -14.62 -1.23 -19.12
N PRO A 131 -15.09 -2.31 -18.48
CA PRO A 131 -14.29 -3.50 -18.29
C PRO A 131 -13.68 -3.95 -19.61
N TRP A 132 -12.42 -4.29 -19.57
CA TRP A 132 -11.52 -4.42 -20.71
C TRP A 132 -11.89 -5.59 -21.64
N TRP A 133 -12.79 -6.48 -21.21
CA TRP A 133 -13.45 -7.49 -22.04
C TRP A 133 -14.67 -6.99 -22.83
N VAL A 134 -15.24 -5.84 -22.46
CA VAL A 134 -16.19 -5.12 -23.29
C VAL A 134 -15.37 -4.31 -24.26
N THR A 135 -15.04 -4.92 -25.40
CA THR A 135 -14.44 -4.19 -26.52
C THR A 135 -15.28 -2.94 -26.77
N ALA A 136 -14.71 -1.76 -26.50
CA ALA A 136 -15.30 -0.51 -26.91
C ALA A 136 -15.45 -0.56 -28.43
N GLY A 137 -16.67 -0.79 -28.91
CA GLY A 137 -16.99 -0.65 -30.32
C GLY A 137 -16.63 0.76 -30.75
N THR A 138 -15.47 0.89 -31.40
CA THR A 138 -14.98 2.08 -32.11
C THR A 138 -14.90 3.36 -31.25
N VAL A 139 -13.72 3.65 -30.70
CA VAL A 139 -13.32 5.03 -30.36
C VAL A 139 -13.28 5.87 -31.64
N GLY A 140 -14.44 6.43 -32.02
CA GLY A 140 -14.54 7.52 -32.97
C GLY A 140 -14.58 8.83 -32.19
N SER A 141 -13.55 9.66 -32.34
CA SER A 141 -13.52 11.06 -31.94
C SER A 141 -14.85 11.76 -32.28
N VAL A 142 -15.65 12.10 -31.26
CA VAL A 142 -16.90 12.85 -31.46
C VAL A 142 -16.60 14.34 -31.63
N ALA A 143 -16.31 14.73 -32.87
CA ALA A 143 -16.84 15.99 -33.38
C ALA A 143 -18.34 15.79 -33.62
N ALA A 144 -19.19 16.62 -33.00
CA ALA A 144 -20.63 16.63 -33.27
C ALA A 144 -20.87 16.95 -34.77
N PRO A 145 -21.80 16.24 -35.44
CA PRO A 145 -23.04 16.95 -35.78
C PRO A 145 -24.32 16.08 -35.89
N ALA A 146 -25.43 16.81 -35.76
CA ALA A 146 -26.73 16.71 -36.44
C ALA A 146 -27.42 15.36 -36.68
N ALA A 147 -28.71 15.35 -36.31
CA ALA A 147 -29.71 14.29 -36.43
C ALA A 147 -29.89 13.69 -37.84
N SER A 148 -30.31 12.41 -37.91
CA SER A 148 -31.53 12.00 -38.65
C SER A 148 -31.90 10.51 -38.43
N LEU A 149 -33.18 10.26 -38.68
CA LEU A 149 -34.10 9.16 -38.31
C LEU A 149 -33.90 7.81 -39.04
N GLY A 150 -34.37 6.69 -38.45
CA GLY A 150 -34.81 5.52 -39.24
C GLY A 150 -34.87 4.12 -38.59
N SER A 151 -36.00 3.79 -37.94
CA SER A 151 -36.71 2.48 -37.87
C SER A 151 -35.96 1.13 -37.63
N THR A 152 -36.10 0.55 -36.43
CA THR A 152 -36.93 -0.64 -36.02
C THR A 152 -36.35 -2.05 -36.24
N LEU A 153 -35.90 -2.70 -35.15
CA LEU A 153 -36.48 -3.90 -34.49
C LEU A 153 -35.58 -4.31 -33.29
N PRO A 154 -36.08 -5.09 -32.31
CA PRO A 154 -36.01 -4.74 -30.89
C PRO A 154 -35.12 -5.70 -30.05
N TRP A 155 -34.79 -5.25 -28.84
CA TRP A 155 -34.08 -5.94 -27.74
C TRP A 155 -32.58 -5.61 -27.62
N LEU A 156 -32.27 -4.32 -27.60
CA LEU A 156 -31.07 -3.81 -26.92
C LEU A 156 -31.33 -2.34 -26.54
N LEU A 157 -32.07 -2.10 -25.46
CA LEU A 157 -32.35 -0.75 -24.99
C LEU A 157 -32.24 -0.65 -23.47
N GLY A 158 -31.15 0.00 -23.07
CA GLY A 158 -30.96 0.64 -21.77
C GLY A 158 -29.48 0.94 -21.58
N GLY A 159 -28.93 2.11 -21.89
CA GLY A 159 -29.44 3.36 -22.44
C GLY A 159 -28.26 4.33 -22.48
N LEU A 160 -27.89 4.84 -23.66
CA LEU A 160 -26.97 5.95 -23.80
C LEU A 160 -27.76 7.24 -23.57
N GLY A 161 -27.88 7.63 -22.31
CA GLY A 161 -28.32 8.96 -21.91
C GLY A 161 -27.12 9.90 -21.92
N ALA A 162 -27.31 11.09 -22.49
CA ALA A 162 -26.31 12.16 -22.57
C ALA A 162 -25.57 12.38 -21.23
N VAL A 163 -24.24 12.37 -21.27
CA VAL A 163 -23.40 12.71 -20.10
C VAL A 163 -23.43 14.23 -19.94
N GLY A 164 -24.45 14.72 -19.23
CA GLY A 164 -24.41 16.07 -18.67
C GLY A 164 -23.31 16.12 -17.63
N ALA A 165 -22.38 17.07 -17.77
CA ALA A 165 -21.42 17.36 -16.73
C ALA A 165 -22.17 17.79 -15.46
N VAL A 166 -22.25 16.89 -14.47
CA VAL A 166 -22.76 17.19 -13.13
C VAL A 166 -21.57 17.36 -12.19
N ALA A 167 -21.58 18.49 -11.49
CA ALA A 167 -20.54 18.92 -10.57
C ALA A 167 -20.25 17.83 -9.51
N ALA A 168 -18.96 17.58 -9.28
CA ALA A 168 -18.47 16.61 -8.33
C ALA A 168 -19.02 16.87 -6.91
N SER A 169 -19.84 15.96 -6.38
CA SER A 169 -20.06 15.86 -4.94
C SER A 169 -18.84 15.20 -4.31
N GLN A 170 -18.15 15.95 -3.46
CA GLN A 170 -16.95 15.57 -2.74
C GLN A 170 -17.25 14.48 -1.70
N HIS A 171 -17.27 13.21 -2.11
CA HIS A 171 -17.11 12.08 -1.20
C HIS A 171 -15.62 11.87 -0.92
N LYS A 172 -15.20 12.14 0.32
CA LYS A 172 -13.84 11.93 0.79
C LYS A 172 -13.57 10.43 1.01
N ASN A 173 -13.36 9.65 -0.05
CA ASN A 173 -12.89 8.26 0.08
C ASN A 173 -11.45 8.14 -0.45
N LYS A 174 -10.54 7.77 0.46
CA LYS A 174 -9.09 7.65 0.26
C LYS A 174 -8.81 6.44 -0.65
N GLY A 175 -8.04 6.65 -1.73
CA GLY A 175 -7.72 5.62 -2.75
C GLY A 175 -6.79 4.50 -2.24
N PRO A 176 -6.31 3.58 -3.11
CA PRO A 176 -5.53 2.41 -2.70
C PRO A 176 -4.31 2.83 -1.89
N ASP A 177 -4.04 2.12 -0.79
CA ASP A 177 -2.86 2.41 0.02
C ASP A 177 -1.60 2.18 -0.82
N LYS A 178 -1.01 3.31 -1.19
CA LYS A 178 0.30 3.42 -1.82
C LYS A 178 1.25 2.47 -1.08
N PRO A 179 2.05 1.63 -1.79
CA PRO A 179 2.99 0.73 -1.14
C PRO A 179 3.79 1.54 -0.12
N SER A 180 3.92 0.99 1.09
CA SER A 180 4.42 1.75 2.24
C SER A 180 5.66 1.08 2.77
N VAL A 181 6.71 1.88 2.94
CA VAL A 181 7.97 1.44 3.53
C VAL A 181 8.25 2.35 4.72
N ASN A 182 8.86 1.80 5.75
CA ASN A 182 9.37 2.57 6.88
C ASN A 182 10.83 2.21 7.10
N ILE A 183 11.60 3.16 7.60
CA ILE A 183 13.02 3.00 7.90
C ILE A 183 13.32 3.57 9.28
N SER A 184 14.12 2.86 10.06
CA SER A 184 14.58 3.29 11.39
C SER A 184 16.08 3.08 11.50
N ILE A 185 16.76 3.99 12.19
CA ILE A 185 18.15 3.84 12.62
C ILE A 185 18.11 3.34 14.08
N THR A 186 18.95 2.36 14.42
CA THR A 186 19.14 1.93 15.81
C THR A 186 20.15 2.84 16.50
N SER A 187 20.30 2.69 17.82
CA SER A 187 21.27 3.45 18.61
C SER A 187 22.68 3.45 18.01
N ILE A 188 23.29 4.63 17.89
CA ILE A 188 24.67 4.82 17.42
C ILE A 188 25.62 4.44 18.55
N ALA A 189 26.71 3.71 18.27
CA ALA A 189 27.63 3.18 19.30
C ALA A 189 26.96 2.32 20.40
N GLY A 190 25.69 1.93 20.24
CA GLY A 190 24.92 1.14 21.20
C GLY A 190 24.14 1.96 22.23
N ASP A 191 24.49 3.23 22.46
CA ASP A 191 23.88 4.10 23.48
C ASP A 191 23.64 5.55 23.02
N ASP A 192 23.79 5.82 21.71
CA ASP A 192 23.71 7.14 21.09
C ASP A 192 24.80 8.12 21.51
N ILE A 193 25.89 7.65 22.14
CA ILE A 193 27.00 8.48 22.59
C ILE A 193 28.29 7.98 21.94
N VAL A 194 28.87 8.82 21.08
CA VAL A 194 30.22 8.59 20.54
C VAL A 194 31.23 9.11 21.56
N GLN A 195 31.83 8.20 22.32
CA GLN A 195 32.84 8.46 23.36
C GLN A 195 34.25 8.23 22.81
N SER A 196 35.26 8.51 23.63
CA SER A 196 36.68 8.43 23.22
C SER A 196 37.08 7.06 22.66
N ALA A 197 36.43 5.98 23.13
CA ALA A 197 36.67 4.63 22.65
C ALA A 197 36.28 4.44 21.18
N GLU A 198 35.15 5.00 20.73
CA GLU A 198 34.71 4.85 19.33
C GLU A 198 35.34 5.89 18.40
N LYS A 199 35.86 7.03 18.90
CA LYS A 199 36.49 8.08 18.08
C LYS A 199 37.67 7.60 17.22
N GLY A 200 38.27 6.45 17.54
CA GLY A 200 39.42 5.89 16.83
C GLY A 200 39.12 4.78 15.81
N THR A 201 37.87 4.33 15.69
CA THR A 201 37.47 3.21 14.82
C THR A 201 36.18 3.53 14.08
N ASP A 202 35.88 2.81 13.00
CA ASP A 202 34.59 2.97 12.34
C ASP A 202 33.44 2.54 13.27
N VAL A 203 32.37 3.33 13.28
CA VAL A 203 31.17 3.08 14.07
C VAL A 203 30.12 2.43 13.17
N PRO A 204 29.58 1.25 13.53
CA PRO A 204 28.50 0.63 12.78
C PRO A 204 27.21 1.44 12.98
N VAL A 205 26.67 1.94 11.89
CA VAL A 205 25.33 2.51 11.82
C VAL A 205 24.40 1.44 11.30
N THR A 206 23.50 0.96 12.17
CA THR A 206 22.55 -0.10 11.86
C THR A 206 21.12 0.40 11.86
N GLY A 207 20.24 -0.36 11.24
CA GLY A 207 18.82 -0.02 11.20
C GLY A 207 17.96 -1.11 10.57
N VAL A 208 16.67 -0.80 10.50
CA VAL A 208 15.63 -1.70 10.01
C VAL A 208 14.76 -0.98 8.99
N VAL A 209 14.45 -1.68 7.92
CA VAL A 209 13.46 -1.35 6.90
C VAL A 209 12.30 -2.33 7.08
N SER A 210 11.07 -1.80 7.07
CA SER A 210 9.84 -2.59 7.20
C SER A 210 8.81 -2.16 6.16
N GLY A 211 7.80 -2.99 5.91
CA GLY A 211 6.79 -2.75 4.89
C GLY A 211 7.16 -3.37 3.54
N ASP A 212 6.79 -2.70 2.45
CA ASP A 212 6.91 -3.21 1.09
C ASP A 212 8.31 -2.91 0.49
N PHE A 213 9.27 -3.80 0.72
CA PHE A 213 10.64 -3.72 0.17
C PHE A 213 11.12 -5.06 -0.41
N THR A 214 12.19 -5.00 -1.20
CA THR A 214 12.92 -6.19 -1.68
C THR A 214 14.34 -6.18 -1.13
N ALA A 215 14.85 -7.35 -0.75
CA ALA A 215 16.26 -7.52 -0.38
C ALA A 215 17.18 -6.94 -1.46
N GLY A 216 18.21 -6.19 -1.06
CA GLY A 216 19.10 -5.48 -1.96
C GLY A 216 18.63 -4.08 -2.36
N ASN A 217 17.46 -3.61 -1.91
CA ASN A 217 17.15 -2.17 -1.98
C ASN A 217 18.20 -1.36 -1.20
N ILE A 218 18.54 -0.18 -1.72
CA ILE A 218 19.66 0.63 -1.22
C ILE A 218 19.17 1.66 -0.20
N VAL A 219 19.74 1.61 1.00
CA VAL A 219 19.62 2.66 2.01
C VAL A 219 20.72 3.67 1.77
N THR A 220 20.36 4.96 1.81
CA THR A 220 21.28 6.09 1.67
C THR A 220 21.31 6.86 2.99
N LEU A 221 22.50 6.99 3.58
CA LEU A 221 22.75 7.72 4.82
C LEU A 221 23.46 9.05 4.50
N SER A 222 22.98 10.15 5.06
CA SER A 222 23.64 11.45 5.05
C SER A 222 24.22 11.74 6.42
N ILE A 223 25.55 11.93 6.50
CA ILE A 223 26.30 12.15 7.74
C ILE A 223 27.39 13.18 7.43
N ASN A 224 27.47 14.29 8.18
CA ASN A 224 28.46 15.34 7.93
C ASN A 224 28.45 15.82 6.46
N ASN A 225 27.25 15.97 5.89
CA ASN A 225 27.03 16.33 4.48
C ASN A 225 27.64 15.34 3.46
N LYS A 226 28.06 14.15 3.88
CA LYS A 226 28.54 13.06 3.02
C LYS A 226 27.49 11.98 2.87
N THR A 227 27.46 11.38 1.69
CA THR A 227 26.53 10.31 1.35
C THR A 227 27.21 8.96 1.46
N PHE A 228 26.58 8.06 2.21
CA PHE A 228 26.98 6.67 2.34
C PHE A 228 25.83 5.75 1.92
N THR A 229 26.12 4.56 1.40
CA THR A 229 25.07 3.63 0.92
C THR A 229 25.33 2.21 1.39
N THR A 230 24.26 1.46 1.64
CA THR A 230 24.32 0.05 2.02
C THR A 230 23.05 -0.68 1.56
N PRO A 231 23.12 -1.96 1.12
CA PRO A 231 21.94 -2.74 0.79
C PRO A 231 21.21 -3.22 2.05
N VAL A 232 19.88 -3.34 1.95
CA VAL A 232 19.06 -4.03 2.97
C VAL A 232 19.11 -5.55 2.77
N ASP A 233 19.23 -6.31 3.85
CA ASP A 233 19.15 -7.78 3.83
C ASP A 233 17.70 -8.28 3.68
N ALA A 234 17.53 -9.60 3.53
CA ALA A 234 16.21 -10.22 3.38
C ALA A 234 15.33 -10.14 4.64
N GLN A 235 15.93 -9.85 5.79
CA GLN A 235 15.26 -9.64 7.07
C GLN A 235 14.95 -8.15 7.32
N GLY A 236 15.25 -7.26 6.36
CA GLY A 236 15.02 -5.83 6.49
C GLY A 236 16.11 -5.09 7.25
N ARG A 237 17.24 -5.71 7.58
CA ARG A 237 18.32 -5.07 8.34
C ARG A 237 19.35 -4.47 7.40
N TYR A 238 19.94 -3.35 7.81
CA TYR A 238 21.11 -2.78 7.16
C TYR A 238 22.18 -2.42 8.19
N SER A 239 23.43 -2.44 7.76
CA SER A 239 24.60 -2.07 8.56
C SER A 239 25.62 -1.40 7.66
N LEU A 240 26.23 -0.32 8.15
CA LEU A 240 27.29 0.37 7.46
C LEU A 240 28.30 0.92 8.47
N ASN A 241 29.58 0.62 8.27
CA ASN A 241 30.65 1.19 9.07
C ASN A 241 30.92 2.61 8.59
N VAL A 242 30.77 3.58 9.49
CA VAL A 242 30.98 5.01 9.24
C VAL A 242 32.22 5.46 10.00
N PRO A 243 33.17 6.18 9.37
CA PRO A 243 34.32 6.72 10.07
C PRO A 243 33.90 7.61 11.25
N ALA A 244 34.42 7.34 12.45
CA ALA A 244 34.07 8.15 13.62
C ALA A 244 34.44 9.64 13.45
N ALA A 245 35.47 9.94 12.65
CA ALA A 245 35.83 11.31 12.31
C ALA A 245 34.68 12.08 11.64
N ASP A 246 33.86 11.41 10.83
CA ASP A 246 32.69 12.02 10.20
C ASP A 246 31.57 12.27 11.23
N LEU A 247 31.34 11.35 12.17
CA LEU A 247 30.38 11.57 13.27
C LEU A 247 30.83 12.69 14.22
N VAL A 248 32.14 12.78 14.49
CA VAL A 248 32.71 13.85 15.33
C VAL A 248 32.64 15.21 14.64
N ALA A 249 32.87 15.26 13.33
CA ALA A 249 32.82 16.50 12.55
C ALA A 249 31.39 16.97 12.23
N ASP A 250 30.41 16.06 12.29
CA ASP A 250 29.01 16.32 11.95
C ASP A 250 28.39 17.43 12.83
N THR A 251 28.14 18.60 12.26
CA THR A 251 27.81 19.78 13.08
C THR A 251 26.45 19.70 13.77
N ASP A 252 25.48 19.00 13.19
CA ASP A 252 24.12 18.89 13.71
C ASP A 252 23.88 17.60 14.52
N LYS A 253 24.85 16.68 14.52
CA LYS A 253 24.82 15.38 15.22
C LYS A 253 23.58 14.56 14.85
N LYS A 254 23.27 14.52 13.57
CA LYS A 254 22.09 13.83 13.03
C LYS A 254 22.46 13.02 11.80
N ILE A 255 22.00 11.77 11.81
CA ILE A 255 22.08 10.90 10.64
C ILE A 255 20.73 10.90 9.96
N GLU A 256 20.69 11.27 8.68
CA GLU A 256 19.49 11.12 7.86
C GLU A 256 19.58 9.80 7.07
N ALA A 257 18.59 8.94 7.19
CA ALA A 257 18.48 7.73 6.37
C ALA A 257 17.31 7.87 5.40
N THR A 258 17.53 7.51 4.14
CA THR A 258 16.51 7.47 3.10
C THR A 258 16.55 6.14 2.36
N ILE A 259 15.39 5.67 1.92
CA ILE A 259 15.28 4.50 1.06
C ILE A 259 14.26 4.76 -0.05
N ASN A 260 14.61 4.36 -1.26
CA ASN A 260 13.69 4.22 -2.39
C ASN A 260 13.51 2.72 -2.67
N ALA A 261 12.49 2.14 -2.07
CA ALA A 261 12.20 0.72 -2.14
C ALA A 261 11.41 0.38 -3.42
N THR A 262 11.70 -0.78 -3.98
CA THR A 262 10.93 -1.39 -5.07
C THR A 262 10.47 -2.77 -4.64
N SER A 263 9.19 -3.05 -4.87
CA SER A 263 8.58 -4.35 -4.57
C SER A 263 7.61 -4.74 -5.69
N PRO A 264 7.09 -5.99 -5.71
CA PRO A 264 6.01 -6.36 -6.62
C PRO A 264 4.75 -5.50 -6.49
N LYS A 265 4.56 -4.79 -5.37
CA LYS A 265 3.45 -3.85 -5.15
C LYS A 265 3.70 -2.43 -5.69
N GLY A 266 4.88 -2.17 -6.25
CA GLY A 266 5.29 -0.86 -6.78
C GLY A 266 6.47 -0.23 -6.03
N GLY A 267 6.69 1.06 -6.27
CA GLY A 267 7.78 1.83 -5.66
C GLY A 267 7.32 2.71 -4.49
N SER A 268 8.15 2.79 -3.45
CA SER A 268 7.88 3.52 -2.20
C SER A 268 9.14 4.19 -1.69
N SER A 269 8.98 5.24 -0.89
CA SER A 269 10.12 5.86 -0.22
C SER A 269 9.81 6.18 1.22
N ALA A 270 10.85 6.16 2.04
CA ALA A 270 10.80 6.61 3.42
C ALA A 270 12.09 7.29 3.80
N SER A 271 12.00 8.15 4.80
CA SER A 271 13.13 8.79 5.42
C SER A 271 12.96 8.86 6.93
N THR A 272 14.07 8.87 7.64
CA THR A 272 14.12 9.10 9.08
C THR A 272 15.38 9.87 9.43
N GLN A 273 15.38 10.48 10.60
CA GLN A 273 16.54 11.12 11.19
C GLN A 273 16.77 10.57 12.58
N HIS A 274 18.03 10.36 12.95
CA HIS A 274 18.39 9.93 14.28
C HIS A 274 19.51 10.80 14.83
N GLY A 275 19.26 11.37 16.00
CA GLY A 275 20.23 12.21 16.70
C GLY A 275 21.15 11.36 17.58
N TYR A 276 22.37 11.81 17.75
CA TYR A 276 23.33 11.22 18.68
C TYR A 276 24.10 12.34 19.39
N GLN A 277 24.90 11.96 20.38
CA GLN A 277 25.79 12.87 21.08
C GLN A 277 27.24 12.46 20.83
N VAL A 278 28.13 13.44 20.84
CA VAL A 278 29.57 13.18 20.88
C VAL A 278 30.03 13.65 22.25
N GLU A 279 30.58 12.73 23.02
CA GLU A 279 31.13 13.07 24.32
C GLU A 279 32.29 14.04 24.12
N ALA A 280 32.27 15.16 24.82
CA ALA A 280 33.43 16.03 24.89
C ALA A 280 34.57 15.22 25.50
N ASP A 281 35.76 15.27 24.92
CA ASP A 281 36.90 14.67 25.61
C ASP A 281 36.98 15.28 27.01
N PRO A 282 37.25 14.48 28.05
CA PRO A 282 37.42 15.00 29.39
C PRO A 282 38.42 16.14 29.30
N GLN A 283 37.98 17.37 29.62
CA GLN A 283 38.90 18.50 29.65
C GLN A 283 40.03 18.10 30.60
N ALA A 284 41.25 18.07 30.08
CA ALA A 284 42.42 17.92 30.93
C ALA A 284 42.29 18.95 32.07
N PRO A 285 42.50 18.56 33.34
CA PRO A 285 42.37 19.49 34.44
C PRO A 285 43.21 20.72 34.15
N SER A 286 42.57 21.89 34.11
CA SER A 286 43.28 23.16 33.99
C SER A 286 44.04 23.37 35.30
N VAL A 287 45.32 23.03 35.31
CA VAL A 287 46.21 23.39 36.41
C VAL A 287 46.41 24.89 36.34
N GLN A 288 45.65 25.63 37.14
CA GLN A 288 45.96 27.03 37.42
C GLN A 288 47.12 27.05 38.40
N LEU A 289 48.32 27.37 37.90
CA LEU A 289 49.45 27.75 38.75
C LEU A 289 49.16 29.16 39.27
N GLU A 290 48.66 29.26 40.49
CA GLU A 290 48.60 30.54 41.19
C GLU A 290 50.00 30.82 41.78
N ILE A 291 50.71 31.79 41.20
CA ILE A 291 51.92 32.33 41.83
C ILE A 291 51.42 33.34 42.87
N THR A 292 51.27 32.91 44.11
CA THR A 292 50.99 33.80 45.23
C THR A 292 52.28 34.51 45.63
N HIS A 293 52.62 35.54 44.86
CA HIS A 293 53.72 36.48 45.04
C HIS A 293 55.14 35.91 44.84
N ILE A 294 55.96 36.64 44.09
CA ILE A 294 57.42 36.51 44.13
C ILE A 294 57.90 37.42 45.27
N ALA A 295 58.79 36.98 46.17
CA ALA A 295 59.34 37.82 47.25
C ALA A 295 58.30 38.41 48.26
N GLY A 296 57.02 38.03 48.19
CA GLY A 296 55.95 38.54 49.05
C GLY A 296 55.34 39.89 48.61
N ASP A 297 55.97 40.59 47.67
CA ASP A 297 55.50 41.87 47.10
C ASP A 297 55.61 41.96 45.56
N ASP A 298 55.96 40.87 44.89
CA ASP A 298 56.22 40.76 43.45
C ASP A 298 57.43 41.56 42.93
N ILE A 299 58.38 41.92 43.81
CA ILE A 299 59.60 42.65 43.44
C ILE A 299 60.85 41.90 43.93
N VAL A 300 61.66 41.40 42.99
CA VAL A 300 62.96 40.78 43.32
C VAL A 300 63.99 41.86 43.66
N GLN A 301 64.54 41.84 44.87
CA GLN A 301 65.61 42.75 45.29
C GLN A 301 66.93 42.00 45.52
N ASN A 302 68.06 42.71 45.40
CA ASN A 302 69.42 42.12 45.42
C ASN A 302 69.85 41.58 46.80
N SER A 303 68.98 41.63 47.81
CA SER A 303 69.23 41.17 49.18
C SER A 303 68.42 39.92 49.56
N GLU A 304 67.59 39.38 48.65
CA GLU A 304 66.91 38.10 48.80
C GLU A 304 67.69 36.94 48.18
#